data_AF-A0A5E4X447-F1
#
_entry.id   AF-A0A5E4X447-F1
#
_cell.length_a   1.000
_cell.length_b   1.000
_cell.length_c   1.000
_cell.angle_alpha   90.00
_cell.angle_beta   90.00
_cell.angle_gamma   90.00
#
_symmetry.space_group_name_H-M   'P 1'
#
loop_
_entity.id
_entity.type
_entity.pdbx_description
1 polymer ?
#
loop_
_entity_poly.entity_id
_entity_poly.type
_entity_poly.pdbx_seq_one_letter_code
_entity_poly.pdbx_strand_id
1 'polypeptide(L)'
;MQTTSNLLDLETVVLSSGGHTAESGQHCLLEVVSMFAGEPFGDSPACVDPVLAAFGRAWNDGMRTDEERAQLKQYIPLLVGTAGSKELSEKRSWMAFDWLVRVHCAAWLALTPALKVHADILVSLPAITCNAELDIALPKINEARAAAWAAAGAAAGAAAWDAAWAAAWAAAGDALGPTVKTLQVSAHELFARMIAAK
;
A
#
# COMPACT_ATOMS: atom_id res chain seq x y z
N MET A 1 -33.15 -14.95 4.97
CA MET A 1 -31.93 -15.79 5.11
C MET A 1 -31.11 -15.17 6.22
N GLN A 2 -30.94 -15.88 7.33
CA GLN A 2 -30.17 -15.42 8.48
C GLN A 2 -28.69 -15.40 8.11
N THR A 3 -28.11 -14.21 8.05
CA THR A 3 -26.65 -14.04 8.05
C THR A 3 -26.18 -14.40 9.45
N THR A 4 -25.58 -15.58 9.60
CA THR A 4 -24.77 -15.90 10.79
C THR A 4 -23.57 -14.97 10.77
N SER A 5 -23.70 -13.76 11.32
CA SER A 5 -22.57 -12.94 11.72
C SER A 5 -21.75 -13.76 12.70
N ASN A 6 -20.63 -14.32 12.25
CA ASN A 6 -19.64 -14.87 13.14
C ASN A 6 -19.28 -13.75 14.14
N LEU A 7 -19.41 -14.04 15.44
CA LEU A 7 -19.10 -13.15 16.57
C LEU A 7 -17.58 -12.95 16.71
N LEU A 8 -16.90 -12.62 15.61
CA LEU A 8 -15.50 -12.23 15.66
C LEU A 8 -15.43 -10.83 16.25
N ASP A 9 -14.95 -10.73 17.49
CA ASP A 9 -14.73 -9.45 18.16
C ASP A 9 -13.46 -8.78 17.60
N LEU A 10 -13.66 -7.88 16.63
CA LEU A 10 -12.58 -7.15 15.96
C LEU A 10 -11.75 -6.28 16.91
N GLU A 11 -12.28 -5.89 18.07
CA GLU A 11 -11.52 -5.13 19.06
C GLU A 11 -10.40 -5.98 19.65
N THR A 12 -10.65 -7.26 19.88
CA THR A 12 -9.69 -8.20 20.48
C THR A 12 -8.68 -8.79 19.49
N VAL A 13 -8.97 -8.72 18.19
CA VAL A 13 -8.08 -9.25 17.15
C VAL A 13 -6.77 -8.45 17.10
N VAL A 14 -5.63 -9.12 17.07
CA VAL A 14 -4.34 -8.48 16.82
C VAL A 14 -3.98 -8.68 15.35
N LEU A 15 -3.75 -7.57 14.65
CA LEU A 15 -3.19 -7.62 13.32
C LEU A 15 -1.66 -7.63 13.43
N SER A 16 -1.01 -8.53 12.70
CA SER A 16 0.46 -8.63 12.61
C SER A 16 0.94 -8.75 11.16
N SER A 17 2.23 -8.53 10.94
CA SER A 17 2.86 -8.63 9.61
C SER A 17 3.10 -10.09 9.20
N GLY A 18 2.93 -10.38 7.91
CA GLY A 18 3.21 -11.70 7.34
C GLY A 18 2.04 -12.67 7.41
N GLY A 19 2.30 -13.92 7.00
CA GLY A 19 1.31 -15.00 7.00
C GLY A 19 1.39 -15.84 8.27
N HIS A 20 0.23 -16.33 8.71
CA HIS A 20 0.09 -17.03 9.98
C HIS A 20 -0.65 -18.37 9.82
N THR A 21 -0.73 -19.13 10.91
CA THR A 21 -1.67 -20.24 11.04
C THR A 21 -2.85 -19.81 11.89
N ALA A 22 -3.98 -20.52 11.75
CA ALA A 22 -5.20 -20.21 12.49
C ALA A 22 -5.01 -20.27 14.02
N GLU A 23 -4.07 -21.08 14.51
CA GLU A 23 -3.79 -21.29 15.93
C GLU A 23 -2.78 -20.31 16.53
N SER A 24 -2.12 -19.48 15.70
CA SER A 24 -1.03 -18.61 16.15
C SER A 24 -1.48 -17.46 17.06
N GLY A 25 -2.77 -17.09 17.01
CA GLY A 25 -3.30 -15.91 17.70
C GLY A 25 -2.88 -14.57 17.09
N GLN A 26 -2.18 -14.59 15.96
CA GLN A 26 -1.78 -13.43 15.15
C GLN A 26 -2.34 -13.58 13.74
N HIS A 27 -2.76 -12.47 13.13
CA HIS A 27 -3.41 -12.51 11.83
C HIS A 27 -3.01 -11.30 10.98
N CYS A 28 -2.87 -11.47 9.67
CA CYS A 28 -2.85 -10.32 8.76
C CYS A 28 -4.29 -9.83 8.52
N LEU A 29 -4.44 -8.64 7.94
CA LEU A 29 -5.77 -8.09 7.59
C LEU A 29 -6.67 -9.10 6.85
N LEU A 30 -6.14 -9.77 5.82
CA LEU A 30 -6.94 -10.62 4.93
C LEU A 30 -7.30 -11.98 5.56
N GLU A 31 -6.46 -12.52 6.43
CA GLU A 31 -6.79 -13.70 7.24
C GLU A 31 -7.99 -13.43 8.14
N VAL A 32 -8.04 -12.25 8.77
CA VAL A 32 -9.19 -11.84 9.58
C VAL A 32 -10.44 -11.62 8.72
N VAL A 33 -10.29 -11.09 7.50
CA VAL A 33 -11.40 -10.98 6.55
C VAL A 33 -11.96 -12.36 6.21
N SER A 34 -11.12 -13.37 5.97
CA SER A 34 -11.59 -14.72 5.67
C SER A 34 -12.36 -15.33 6.86
N MET A 35 -11.84 -15.16 8.09
CA MET A 35 -12.53 -15.57 9.31
C MET A 35 -13.88 -14.86 9.49
N PHE A 36 -13.90 -13.54 9.28
CA PHE A 36 -15.09 -12.70 9.41
C PHE A 36 -16.16 -13.06 8.36
N ALA A 37 -15.74 -13.41 7.14
CA ALA A 37 -16.61 -13.88 6.07
C ALA A 37 -17.06 -15.35 6.21
N GLY A 38 -16.48 -16.11 7.16
CA GLY A 38 -16.74 -17.54 7.32
C GLY A 38 -16.11 -18.41 6.22
N GLU A 39 -15.07 -17.90 5.56
CA GLU A 39 -14.28 -18.64 4.58
C GLU A 39 -13.16 -19.45 5.26
N PRO A 40 -12.52 -20.41 4.56
CA PRO A 40 -11.30 -21.03 5.04
C PRO A 40 -10.25 -19.99 5.45
N PHE A 41 -9.53 -20.26 6.54
CA PHE A 41 -8.47 -19.37 7.02
C PHE A 41 -7.41 -19.16 5.91
N GLY A 42 -7.12 -17.91 5.59
CA GLY A 42 -6.07 -17.57 4.62
C GLY A 42 -6.11 -16.11 4.19
N ASP A 43 -5.00 -15.63 3.66
CA ASP A 43 -4.80 -14.23 3.26
C ASP A 43 -5.35 -13.89 1.86
N SER A 44 -6.01 -14.87 1.22
CA SER A 44 -6.54 -14.78 -0.14
C SER A 44 -8.03 -15.17 -0.19
N PRO A 45 -8.90 -14.49 0.60
CA PRO A 45 -10.32 -14.78 0.65
C PRO A 45 -11.01 -14.58 -0.71
N ALA A 46 -11.92 -15.49 -1.06
CA ALA A 46 -12.65 -15.49 -2.32
C ALA A 46 -13.67 -14.35 -2.39
N CYS A 47 -14.17 -13.88 -1.26
CA CYS A 47 -15.10 -12.74 -1.17
C CYS A 47 -14.45 -11.37 -1.43
N VAL A 48 -13.13 -11.29 -1.55
CA VAL A 48 -12.39 -10.04 -1.76
C VAL A 48 -11.84 -9.96 -3.18
N ASP A 49 -11.92 -8.77 -3.79
CA ASP A 49 -11.29 -8.51 -5.07
C ASP A 49 -9.77 -8.72 -5.01
N PRO A 50 -9.15 -9.41 -5.99
CA PRO A 50 -7.71 -9.70 -5.96
C PRO A 50 -6.80 -8.46 -5.85
N VAL A 51 -7.20 -7.31 -6.40
CA VAL A 51 -6.44 -6.07 -6.33
C VAL A 51 -6.53 -5.46 -4.93
N LEU A 52 -7.73 -5.46 -4.34
CA LEU A 52 -7.92 -5.01 -2.96
C LEU A 52 -7.17 -5.92 -1.98
N ALA A 53 -7.19 -7.24 -2.20
CA ALA A 53 -6.46 -8.18 -1.38
C ALA A 53 -4.94 -7.97 -1.48
N ALA A 54 -4.41 -7.77 -2.70
CA ALA A 54 -3.00 -7.48 -2.91
C ALA A 54 -2.57 -6.16 -2.25
N PHE A 55 -3.34 -5.09 -2.43
CA PHE A 55 -3.07 -3.81 -1.79
C PHE A 55 -3.14 -3.91 -0.27
N GLY A 56 -4.18 -4.56 0.27
CA GLY A 56 -4.39 -4.75 1.70
C GLY A 56 -3.26 -5.55 2.36
N ARG A 57 -2.76 -6.62 1.72
CA ARG A 57 -1.60 -7.38 2.21
C ARG A 57 -0.32 -6.55 2.18
N ALA A 58 -0.04 -5.88 1.06
CA ALA A 58 1.15 -5.04 0.97
C ALA A 58 1.14 -3.89 2.00
N TRP A 59 -0.04 -3.28 2.22
CA TRP A 59 -0.20 -2.22 3.20
C TRP A 59 -0.11 -2.76 4.63
N ASN A 60 -0.67 -3.94 4.90
CA ASN A 60 -0.41 -4.69 6.12
C ASN A 60 1.11 -4.86 6.28
N ASP A 61 1.79 -5.64 5.47
CA ASP A 61 3.18 -5.99 5.76
C ASP A 61 4.16 -4.77 5.74
N GLY A 62 3.77 -3.66 5.12
CA GLY A 62 4.53 -2.41 5.10
C GLY A 62 4.40 -1.48 6.32
N MET A 63 3.45 -1.65 7.26
CA MET A 63 3.41 -0.78 8.45
C MET A 63 4.47 -1.16 9.48
N ARG A 64 4.96 -0.16 10.23
CA ARG A 64 6.13 -0.30 11.10
C ARG A 64 5.84 -1.06 12.38
N THR A 65 4.59 -1.00 12.86
CA THR A 65 4.16 -1.53 14.15
C THR A 65 2.75 -2.11 14.06
N ASP A 66 2.42 -3.01 14.97
CA ASP A 66 1.08 -3.59 15.07
C ASP A 66 0.06 -2.56 15.59
N GLU A 67 0.51 -1.55 16.35
CA GLU A 67 -0.33 -0.42 16.78
C GLU A 67 -0.76 0.44 15.59
N GLU A 68 0.15 0.76 14.66
CA GLU A 68 -0.22 1.40 13.40
C GLU A 68 -1.14 0.50 12.59
N ARG A 69 -0.89 -0.81 12.56
CA ARG A 69 -1.69 -1.80 11.82
C ARG A 69 -3.13 -1.91 12.28
N ALA A 70 -3.40 -1.69 13.56
CA ALA A 70 -4.74 -1.76 14.12
C ALA A 70 -5.74 -0.85 13.37
N GLN A 71 -5.28 0.25 12.75
CA GLN A 71 -6.14 1.12 11.94
C GLN A 71 -6.78 0.40 10.74
N LEU A 72 -6.18 -0.69 10.24
CA LEU A 72 -6.72 -1.45 9.10
C LEU A 72 -7.98 -2.25 9.45
N LYS A 73 -8.24 -2.50 10.75
CA LYS A 73 -9.43 -3.25 11.20
C LYS A 73 -10.74 -2.68 10.66
N GLN A 74 -10.81 -1.36 10.46
CA GLN A 74 -11.98 -0.68 9.90
C GLN A 74 -12.40 -1.22 8.52
N TYR A 75 -11.46 -1.79 7.76
CA TYR A 75 -11.70 -2.31 6.42
C TYR A 75 -12.17 -3.76 6.39
N ILE A 76 -12.06 -4.50 7.48
CA ILE A 76 -12.44 -5.92 7.55
C ILE A 76 -13.89 -6.13 7.06
N PRO A 77 -14.92 -5.45 7.61
CA PRO A 77 -16.28 -5.61 7.12
C PRO A 77 -16.50 -5.00 5.72
N LEU A 78 -15.68 -4.02 5.32
CA LEU A 78 -15.83 -3.31 4.05
C LEU A 78 -15.24 -4.08 2.86
N LEU A 79 -14.34 -5.03 3.12
CA LEU A 79 -13.72 -5.87 2.09
C LEU A 79 -14.60 -7.06 1.71
N VAL A 80 -15.47 -7.52 2.60
CA VAL A 80 -16.37 -8.64 2.33
C VAL A 80 -17.31 -8.32 1.17
N GLY A 81 -17.35 -9.21 0.18
CA GLY A 81 -18.22 -9.06 -0.99
C GLY A 81 -17.73 -8.03 -2.00
N THR A 82 -16.47 -7.61 -1.92
CA THR A 82 -15.87 -6.72 -2.92
C THR A 82 -15.44 -7.46 -4.19
N ALA A 83 -15.31 -8.79 -4.13
CA ALA A 83 -15.09 -9.62 -5.32
C ALA A 83 -16.14 -9.32 -6.41
N GLY A 84 -15.69 -9.15 -7.64
CA GLY A 84 -16.54 -8.69 -8.74
C GLY A 84 -16.04 -9.14 -10.11
N SER A 85 -16.44 -8.41 -11.15
CA SER A 85 -16.04 -8.72 -12.51
C SER A 85 -14.58 -8.36 -12.78
N LYS A 86 -14.01 -8.93 -13.85
CA LYS A 86 -12.64 -8.61 -14.28
C LYS A 86 -12.47 -7.13 -14.60
N GLU A 87 -13.48 -6.51 -15.19
CA GLU A 87 -13.49 -5.09 -15.54
C GLU A 87 -13.44 -4.20 -14.28
N LEU A 88 -14.13 -4.60 -13.20
CA LEU A 88 -14.05 -3.90 -11.92
C LEU A 88 -12.66 -4.06 -11.28
N SER A 89 -12.10 -5.27 -11.31
CA SER A 89 -10.72 -5.49 -10.84
C SER A 89 -9.71 -4.69 -11.66
N GLU A 90 -9.87 -4.61 -12.98
CA GLU A 90 -9.01 -3.80 -13.85
C GLU A 90 -9.11 -2.31 -13.52
N LYS A 91 -10.32 -1.79 -13.33
CA LYS A 91 -10.54 -0.40 -12.90
C LYS A 91 -9.84 -0.11 -11.57
N ARG A 92 -9.95 -1.00 -10.58
CA ARG A 92 -9.23 -0.88 -9.29
C ARG A 92 -7.71 -0.93 -9.48
N SER A 93 -7.22 -1.77 -10.39
CA SER A 93 -5.79 -1.86 -10.69
C SER A 93 -5.23 -0.55 -11.24
N TRP A 94 -5.98 0.12 -12.13
CA TRP A 94 -5.60 1.42 -12.64
C TRP A 94 -5.63 2.51 -11.57
N MET A 95 -6.62 2.48 -10.66
CA MET A 95 -6.66 3.40 -9.51
C MET A 95 -5.42 3.24 -8.62
N ALA A 96 -5.02 1.99 -8.32
CA ALA A 96 -3.83 1.72 -7.51
C ALA A 96 -2.54 2.12 -8.24
N PHE A 97 -2.45 1.83 -9.54
CA PHE A 97 -1.29 2.19 -10.37
C PHE A 97 -1.11 3.71 -10.48
N ASP A 98 -2.19 4.42 -10.76
CA ASP A 98 -2.23 5.88 -10.84
C ASP A 98 -1.74 6.54 -9.54
N TRP A 99 -2.26 6.09 -8.39
CA TRP A 99 -1.81 6.55 -7.09
C TRP A 99 -0.33 6.20 -6.82
N LEU A 100 0.09 4.98 -7.17
CA LEU A 100 1.47 4.55 -6.99
C LEU A 100 2.45 5.48 -7.71
N VAL A 101 2.12 5.93 -8.92
CA VAL A 101 2.95 6.83 -9.72
C VAL A 101 2.86 8.27 -9.22
N ARG A 102 1.66 8.84 -9.21
CA ARG A 102 1.48 10.29 -9.06
C ARG A 102 1.46 10.77 -7.61
N VAL A 103 1.26 9.86 -6.66
CA VAL A 103 1.21 10.19 -5.22
C VAL A 103 2.36 9.51 -4.49
N HIS A 104 2.40 8.19 -4.47
CA HIS A 104 3.35 7.44 -3.65
C HIS A 104 4.80 7.65 -4.10
N CYS A 105 5.11 7.34 -5.36
CA CYS A 105 6.45 7.52 -5.92
C CYS A 105 6.90 8.99 -5.86
N ALA A 106 6.03 9.91 -6.30
CA ALA A 106 6.34 11.34 -6.31
C ALA A 106 6.68 11.88 -4.90
N ALA A 107 5.97 11.46 -3.85
CA ALA A 107 6.25 11.90 -2.49
C ALA A 107 7.65 11.50 -2.03
N TRP A 108 8.11 10.28 -2.37
CA TRP A 108 9.45 9.83 -2.03
C TRP A 108 10.53 10.56 -2.84
N LEU A 109 10.31 10.77 -4.14
CA LEU A 109 11.24 11.54 -4.98
C LEU A 109 11.39 12.99 -4.51
N ALA A 110 10.31 13.60 -4.00
CA ALA A 110 10.33 14.98 -3.54
C ALA A 110 11.25 15.23 -2.32
N LEU A 111 11.63 14.20 -1.58
CA LEU A 111 12.53 14.31 -0.43
C LEU A 111 13.98 14.59 -0.81
N THR A 112 14.36 14.30 -2.05
CA THR A 112 15.71 14.54 -2.56
C THR A 112 15.68 15.74 -3.50
N PRO A 113 16.38 16.86 -3.21
CA PRO A 113 16.35 18.06 -4.06
C PRO A 113 16.66 17.78 -5.53
N ALA A 114 17.62 16.89 -5.82
CA ALA A 114 17.97 16.49 -7.18
C ALA A 114 16.86 15.72 -7.92
N LEU A 115 15.92 15.09 -7.20
CA LEU A 115 14.81 14.31 -7.76
C LEU A 115 13.48 15.07 -7.74
N LYS A 116 13.42 16.24 -7.09
CA LYS A 116 12.20 17.04 -6.94
C LYS A 116 11.55 17.40 -8.28
N VAL A 117 12.34 17.69 -9.31
CA VAL A 117 11.82 17.96 -10.66
C VAL A 117 11.06 16.75 -11.24
N HIS A 118 11.53 15.53 -10.99
CA HIS A 118 10.83 14.32 -11.42
C HIS A 118 9.55 14.11 -10.61
N ALA A 119 9.57 14.37 -9.31
CA ALA A 119 8.37 14.34 -8.48
C ALA A 119 7.28 15.28 -9.01
N ASP A 120 7.64 16.53 -9.32
CA ASP A 120 6.71 17.53 -9.84
C ASP A 120 6.14 17.14 -11.20
N ILE A 121 6.98 16.57 -12.08
CA ILE A 121 6.52 16.00 -13.35
C ILE A 121 5.49 14.90 -13.09
N LEU A 122 5.76 13.94 -12.22
CA LEU A 122 4.82 12.84 -11.93
C LEU A 122 3.50 13.34 -11.36
N VAL A 123 3.51 14.31 -10.44
CA VAL A 123 2.29 14.93 -9.89
C VAL A 123 1.48 15.63 -10.98
N SER A 124 2.15 16.27 -11.95
CA SER A 124 1.50 17.03 -13.03
C SER A 124 0.89 16.16 -14.13
N LEU A 125 1.16 14.85 -14.15
CA LEU A 125 0.59 13.95 -15.13
C LEU A 125 -0.94 13.88 -14.98
N PRO A 126 -1.68 13.75 -16.10
CA PRO A 126 -3.09 13.37 -16.03
C PRO A 126 -3.24 12.00 -15.36
N ALA A 127 -4.46 11.70 -14.88
CA ALA A 127 -4.76 10.40 -14.30
C ALA A 127 -4.46 9.28 -15.31
N ILE A 128 -3.86 8.18 -14.84
CA ILE A 128 -3.50 7.03 -15.65
C ILE A 128 -4.54 5.94 -15.41
N THR A 129 -5.53 5.86 -16.29
CA THR A 129 -6.70 4.97 -16.17
C THR A 129 -6.74 3.87 -17.22
N CYS A 130 -5.83 3.91 -18.20
CA CYS A 130 -5.72 2.91 -19.26
C CYS A 130 -4.31 2.88 -19.87
N ASN A 131 -4.07 1.90 -20.75
CA ASN A 131 -2.79 1.74 -21.44
C ASN A 131 -2.40 2.94 -22.31
N ALA A 132 -3.34 3.58 -23.00
CA ALA A 132 -3.02 4.73 -23.85
C ALA A 132 -2.49 5.93 -23.04
N GLU A 133 -3.03 6.15 -21.84
CA GLU A 133 -2.54 7.18 -20.91
C GLU A 133 -1.20 6.77 -20.29
N LEU A 134 -1.02 5.47 -20.01
CA LEU A 134 0.27 4.93 -19.57
C LEU A 134 1.35 5.14 -20.63
N ASP A 135 1.08 4.88 -21.91
CA ASP A 135 2.06 5.07 -23.00
C ASP A 135 2.57 6.51 -23.07
N ILE A 136 1.70 7.49 -22.78
CA ILE A 136 2.05 8.91 -22.71
C ILE A 136 2.89 9.21 -21.44
N ALA A 137 2.55 8.61 -20.30
CA ALA A 137 3.23 8.82 -19.02
C ALA A 137 4.58 8.08 -18.92
N LEU A 138 4.73 6.95 -19.63
CA LEU A 138 5.81 5.99 -19.46
C LEU A 138 7.22 6.59 -19.65
N PRO A 139 7.48 7.47 -20.63
CA PRO A 139 8.76 8.14 -20.75
C PRO A 139 9.14 8.93 -19.49
N LYS A 140 8.17 9.60 -18.86
CA LYS A 140 8.38 10.40 -17.64
C LYS A 140 8.60 9.53 -16.41
N ILE A 141 7.89 8.41 -16.32
CA ILE A 141 8.11 7.40 -15.28
C ILE A 141 9.53 6.81 -15.41
N ASN A 142 9.98 6.51 -16.63
CA ASN A 142 11.31 5.95 -16.88
C ASN A 142 12.44 6.94 -16.59
N GLU A 143 12.27 8.22 -16.97
CA GLU A 143 13.20 9.30 -16.61
C GLU A 143 13.34 9.41 -15.08
N ALA A 144 12.22 9.43 -14.35
CA ALA A 144 12.21 9.49 -12.89
C ALA A 144 12.91 8.26 -12.26
N ARG A 145 12.64 7.06 -12.77
CA ARG A 145 13.27 5.81 -12.32
C ARG A 145 14.79 5.83 -12.54
N ALA A 146 15.24 6.25 -13.71
CA ALA A 146 16.66 6.33 -14.04
C ALA A 146 17.40 7.33 -13.14
N ALA A 147 16.80 8.50 -12.90
CA ALA A 147 17.35 9.50 -11.99
C ALA A 147 17.43 9.00 -10.54
N ALA A 148 16.37 8.34 -10.06
CA ALA A 148 16.34 7.74 -8.73
C ALA A 148 17.41 6.64 -8.57
N TRP A 149 17.59 5.79 -9.58
CA TRP A 149 18.64 4.76 -9.59
C TRP A 149 20.05 5.37 -9.55
N ALA A 150 20.30 6.41 -10.34
CA ALA A 150 21.57 7.12 -10.33
C ALA A 150 21.85 7.79 -8.97
N ALA A 151 20.84 8.43 -8.37
CA ALA A 151 20.95 9.05 -7.04
C ALA A 151 21.22 8.01 -5.95
N ALA A 152 20.55 6.86 -5.99
CA ALA A 152 20.79 5.75 -5.07
C ALA A 152 22.22 5.20 -5.20
N GLY A 153 22.72 5.04 -6.43
CA GLY A 153 24.11 4.62 -6.68
C GLY A 153 25.15 5.62 -6.15
N ALA A 154 24.93 6.91 -6.36
CA ALA A 154 25.79 7.96 -5.81
C ALA A 154 25.79 7.97 -4.28
N ALA A 155 24.63 7.81 -3.66
CA ALA A 155 24.50 7.74 -2.19
C ALA A 155 25.20 6.48 -1.64
N ALA A 156 25.03 5.32 -2.27
CA ALA A 156 25.70 4.08 -1.85
C ALA A 156 27.23 4.18 -1.97
N GLY A 157 27.74 4.83 -3.03
CA GLY A 157 29.18 5.08 -3.19
C GLY A 157 29.75 6.00 -2.11
N ALA A 158 28.98 6.99 -1.65
CA ALA A 158 29.37 7.88 -0.55
C ALA A 158 29.32 7.18 0.82
N ALA A 159 28.31 6.33 1.05
CA ALA A 159 28.07 5.66 2.33
C ALA A 159 29.05 4.53 2.65
N ALA A 160 29.85 4.06 1.69
CA ALA A 160 30.86 3.01 1.88
C ALA A 160 32.00 3.39 2.87
N TRP A 161 31.98 4.61 3.44
CA TRP A 161 33.05 5.17 4.25
C TRP A 161 32.66 5.60 5.68
N ASP A 162 31.43 5.36 6.14
CA ASP A 162 30.96 5.87 7.45
C ASP A 162 30.59 4.78 8.49
N ALA A 163 31.08 4.95 9.72
CA ALA A 163 30.96 3.99 10.82
C ALA A 163 29.75 4.20 11.76
N ALA A 164 28.90 5.21 11.52
CA ALA A 164 27.81 5.61 12.43
C ALA A 164 26.40 5.20 11.94
N TRP A 165 26.21 3.93 11.57
CA TRP A 165 25.00 3.44 10.91
C TRP A 165 23.70 3.59 11.73
N ALA A 166 23.67 3.17 12.99
CA ALA A 166 22.42 3.11 13.76
C ALA A 166 21.77 4.50 13.98
N ALA A 167 22.57 5.51 14.33
CA ALA A 167 22.10 6.87 14.51
C ALA A 167 21.63 7.49 13.19
N ALA A 168 22.33 7.20 12.08
CA ALA A 168 21.92 7.64 10.75
C ALA A 168 20.57 7.02 10.33
N TRP A 169 20.33 5.74 10.62
CA TRP A 169 19.06 5.08 10.35
C TRP A 169 17.89 5.63 11.19
N ALA A 170 18.13 5.89 12.48
CA ALA A 170 17.13 6.51 13.33
C ALA A 170 16.76 7.91 12.83
N ALA A 171 17.77 8.74 12.54
CA ALA A 171 17.57 10.09 12.01
C ALA A 171 16.88 10.07 10.63
N ALA A 172 17.22 9.11 9.77
CA ALA A 172 16.50 8.90 8.51
C ALA A 172 15.04 8.56 8.78
N GLY A 173 14.75 7.61 9.68
CA GLY A 173 13.38 7.26 10.05
C GLY A 173 12.56 8.46 10.52
N ASP A 174 13.13 9.31 11.37
CA ASP A 174 12.48 10.53 11.85
C ASP A 174 12.23 11.54 10.71
N ALA A 175 13.20 11.71 9.81
CA ALA A 175 13.07 12.59 8.65
C ALA A 175 12.01 12.11 7.64
N LEU A 176 11.81 10.79 7.50
CA LEU A 176 10.80 10.20 6.62
C LEU A 176 9.39 10.18 7.25
N GLY A 177 9.28 10.32 8.57
CA GLY A 177 8.02 10.21 9.33
C GLY A 177 6.87 11.08 8.80
N PRO A 178 7.07 12.38 8.47
CA PRO A 178 6.02 13.21 7.90
C PRO A 178 5.50 12.71 6.55
N THR A 179 6.38 12.25 5.66
CA THR A 179 6.00 11.69 4.36
C THR A 179 5.21 10.40 4.53
N VAL A 180 5.63 9.52 5.44
CA VAL A 180 4.88 8.29 5.78
C VAL A 180 3.46 8.66 6.23
N LYS A 181 3.29 9.61 7.14
CA LYS A 181 1.95 10.03 7.61
C LYS A 181 1.07 10.55 6.48
N THR A 182 1.60 11.41 5.61
CA THR A 182 0.87 11.90 4.43
C THR A 182 0.46 10.75 3.51
N LEU A 183 1.36 9.79 3.27
CA LEU A 183 1.07 8.64 2.44
C LEU A 183 0.03 7.70 3.06
N GLN A 184 0.04 7.51 4.39
CA GLN A 184 -1.00 6.75 5.09
C GLN A 184 -2.39 7.37 4.87
N VAL A 185 -2.52 8.70 5.00
CA VAL A 185 -3.79 9.39 4.72
C VAL A 185 -4.23 9.14 3.28
N SER A 186 -3.32 9.31 2.31
CA SER A 186 -3.66 9.06 0.90
C SER A 186 -4.00 7.58 0.60
N ALA A 187 -3.39 6.64 1.32
CA ALA A 187 -3.67 5.22 1.19
C ALA A 187 -5.08 4.90 1.70
N HIS A 188 -5.52 5.50 2.81
CA HIS A 188 -6.90 5.42 3.28
C HIS A 188 -7.90 5.93 2.23
N GLU A 189 -7.62 7.11 1.65
CA GLU A 189 -8.47 7.70 0.61
C GLU A 189 -8.56 6.82 -0.63
N LEU A 190 -7.42 6.31 -1.12
CA LEU A 190 -7.38 5.39 -2.25
C LEU A 190 -8.16 4.11 -1.94
N PHE A 191 -7.88 3.46 -0.82
CA PHE A 191 -8.45 2.16 -0.48
C PHE A 191 -9.96 2.25 -0.33
N ALA A 192 -10.47 3.30 0.34
CA ALA A 192 -11.89 3.58 0.42
C ALA A 192 -12.54 3.79 -0.96
N ARG A 193 -11.89 4.54 -1.86
CA ARG A 193 -12.36 4.75 -3.24
C ARG A 193 -12.38 3.45 -4.05
N MET A 194 -11.38 2.59 -3.91
CA MET A 194 -11.33 1.30 -4.60
C MET A 194 -12.43 0.35 -4.10
N ILE A 195 -12.70 0.33 -2.79
CA ILE A 195 -13.81 -0.43 -2.19
C ILE A 195 -15.16 0.07 -2.74
N ALA A 196 -15.35 1.39 -2.81
CA ALA A 196 -16.59 2.00 -3.28
C ALA A 196 -16.79 1.93 -4.81
N ALA A 197 -15.76 1.54 -5.57
CA ALA A 197 -15.85 1.40 -7.02
C ALA A 197 -16.86 0.31 -7.41
N LYS A 198 -17.66 0.62 -8.43
CA LYS A 198 -18.62 -0.27 -9.10
C LYS A 198 -18.31 -0.34 -10.58
#